data_AF-A0A6J4HK54-F1
#
_entry.id   AF-A0A6J4HK54-F1
#
_cell.length_a   1.000
_cell.length_b   1.000
_cell.length_c   1.000
_cell.angle_alpha   90.00
_cell.angle_beta   90.00
_cell.angle_gamma   90.00
#
_symmetry.space_group_name_H-M   'P 1'
#
loop_
_entity.id
_entity.type
_entity.pdbx_description
1 polymer ?
#
loop_
_entity_poly.entity_id
_entity_poly.type
_entity_poly.pdbx_seq_one_letter_code
_entity_poly.pdbx_strand_id
1 'polypeptide(L)'
;MPTIAGAESWAQGLEELAHRIAPRFGRAEPRRRALAYLRGLLAPLERKNGWQLAEAAGDAAPDGVQDFLSRTRWDADAVRDDLRAYVAEHLGDPEAVLVLDETGFLKKGDKSAGVQRQYSGTAGRIENCQVGVFLGYAGRHGRALIDRALYLPGRWTRDAARCAAAGIPDDAALTTKPQLGLAMLDRALEAGVPFAWVAGDSVYGADHRIRRRLEARQRGYVLAVTSGQRLGFVPVENWLAKVPADGWRRLRAGEGAKGPRLYDWAYLPYRGAAPGWRMGLLVRRSPAKPDDLAFYLTHAPEGTTLARLVRVAGTRWAIEGCFEAAKGEVGLDEYEVRSWTGWHRHVTLAMLAHAYLAALRKAALGGSGRARPRRRVAAADRARGEAPALAPRLGPTTRTGCRAPLVGVASTPSTTRPPS
;
A
#
# COMPACT_ATOMS: atom_id res chain seq x y z
N MET A 1 -2.88 21.11 25.98
CA MET A 1 -2.24 22.35 25.49
C MET A 1 -0.78 22.05 25.23
N PRO A 2 -0.29 22.12 23.98
CA PRO A 2 1.14 22.02 23.72
C PRO A 2 1.88 23.15 24.46
N THR A 3 3.08 22.87 24.98
CA THR A 3 3.94 23.90 25.56
C THR A 3 4.38 24.87 24.46
N ILE A 4 4.62 26.15 24.79
CA ILE A 4 5.08 27.17 23.83
C ILE A 4 6.31 26.68 23.05
N ALA A 5 7.28 26.07 23.76
CA ALA A 5 8.46 25.45 23.16
C ALA A 5 8.15 24.29 22.18
N GLY A 6 7.07 23.54 22.42
CA GLY A 6 6.61 22.49 21.51
C GLY A 6 6.00 23.07 20.22
N ALA A 7 5.25 24.16 20.33
CA ALA A 7 4.69 24.85 19.18
C ALA A 7 5.77 25.52 18.31
N GLU A 8 6.78 26.13 18.93
CA GLU A 8 7.93 26.73 18.23
C GLU A 8 8.75 25.67 17.48
N SER A 9 9.01 24.52 18.12
CA SER A 9 9.69 23.39 17.46
C SER A 9 8.90 22.83 16.27
N TRP A 10 7.57 22.79 16.35
CA TRP A 10 6.73 22.35 15.23
C TRP A 10 6.68 23.38 14.09
N ALA A 11 6.72 24.68 14.41
CA ALA A 11 6.79 25.71 13.40
C ALA A 11 8.14 25.64 12.65
N GLN A 12 9.24 25.46 13.39
CA GLN A 12 10.58 25.31 12.81
C GLN A 12 10.68 24.08 11.91
N GLY A 13 10.21 22.91 12.37
CA GLY A 13 10.24 21.70 11.55
C GLY A 13 9.43 21.82 10.25
N LEU A 14 8.35 22.61 10.24
CA LEU A 14 7.59 22.87 9.03
C LEU A 14 8.32 23.82 8.07
N GLU A 15 9.04 24.82 8.59
CA GLU A 15 9.91 25.68 7.79
C GLU A 15 11.06 24.88 7.16
N GLU A 16 11.67 23.95 7.89
CA GLU A 16 12.69 23.03 7.36
C GLU A 16 12.13 22.15 6.25
N LEU A 17 10.91 21.64 6.42
CA LEU A 17 10.21 20.88 5.38
C LEU A 17 9.92 21.72 4.14
N ALA A 18 9.49 22.98 4.32
CA ALA A 18 9.29 23.91 3.23
C ALA A 18 10.60 24.28 2.52
N HIS A 19 11.70 24.41 3.27
CA HIS A 19 13.03 24.63 2.72
C HIS A 19 13.49 23.44 1.86
N ARG A 20 13.23 22.20 2.29
CA ARG A 20 13.54 20.99 1.50
C ARG A 20 12.91 21.03 0.11
N ILE A 21 11.65 21.44 0.01
CA ILE A 21 10.92 21.46 -1.27
C ILE A 21 11.09 22.79 -2.03
N ALA A 22 11.71 23.81 -1.42
CA ALA A 22 11.89 25.13 -2.03
C ALA A 22 12.56 25.12 -3.42
N PRO A 23 13.56 24.25 -3.71
CA PRO A 23 14.15 24.13 -5.04
C PRO A 23 13.16 23.74 -6.15
N ARG A 24 11.99 23.17 -5.79
CA ARG A 24 10.96 22.75 -6.76
C ARG A 24 10.10 23.90 -7.27
N PHE A 25 10.32 25.10 -6.75
CA PHE A 25 9.60 26.31 -7.10
C PHE A 25 10.56 27.36 -7.63
N GLY A 26 10.34 27.83 -8.86
CA GLY A 26 11.23 28.79 -9.51
C GLY A 26 11.15 30.23 -8.99
N ARG A 27 10.14 30.56 -8.17
CA ARG A 27 9.90 31.92 -7.65
C ARG A 27 9.55 31.91 -6.17
N ALA A 28 9.64 33.07 -5.51
CA ALA A 28 9.35 33.20 -4.09
C ALA A 28 7.85 33.05 -3.77
N GLU A 29 6.96 33.50 -4.65
CA GLU A 29 5.51 33.48 -4.43
C GLU A 29 4.97 32.04 -4.31
N PRO A 30 5.27 31.10 -5.24
CA PRO A 30 4.84 29.71 -5.10
C PRO A 30 5.44 29.00 -3.88
N ARG A 31 6.65 29.38 -3.44
CA ARG A 31 7.27 28.84 -2.21
C ARG A 31 6.48 29.26 -0.97
N ARG A 32 6.20 30.56 -0.83
CA ARG A 32 5.37 31.09 0.26
C ARG A 32 3.99 30.44 0.25
N ARG A 33 3.40 30.28 -0.93
CA ARG A 33 2.10 29.63 -1.11
C ARG A 33 2.13 28.15 -0.73
N ALA A 34 3.17 27.40 -1.07
CA ALA A 34 3.33 26.00 -0.67
C ALA A 34 3.39 25.85 0.85
N LEU A 35 4.16 26.70 1.53
CA LEU A 35 4.22 26.74 2.99
C LEU A 35 2.87 27.09 3.61
N ALA A 36 2.19 28.13 3.11
CA ALA A 36 0.85 28.50 3.58
C ALA A 36 -0.16 27.35 3.37
N TYR A 37 -0.07 26.66 2.24
CA TYR A 37 -0.91 25.49 1.95
C TYR A 37 -0.65 24.35 2.93
N LEU A 38 0.61 24.00 3.19
CA LEU A 38 0.98 22.98 4.18
C LEU A 38 0.51 23.36 5.59
N ARG A 39 0.64 24.63 5.99
CA ARG A 39 0.08 25.14 7.26
C ARG A 39 -1.43 24.92 7.33
N GLY A 40 -2.17 25.28 6.29
CA GLY A 40 -3.62 25.05 6.22
C GLY A 40 -3.98 23.55 6.30
N LEU A 41 -3.24 22.69 5.61
CA LEU A 41 -3.42 21.23 5.69
C LEU A 41 -3.14 20.67 7.09
N LEU A 42 -2.29 21.30 7.89
CA LEU A 42 -1.98 20.89 9.27
C LEU A 42 -2.83 21.59 10.33
N ALA A 43 -3.50 22.68 9.99
CA ALA A 43 -4.32 23.47 10.91
C ALA A 43 -5.63 22.74 11.30
N PRO A 44 -6.23 23.00 12.47
CA PRO A 44 -7.48 22.39 12.89
C PRO A 44 -8.70 23.05 12.20
N LEU A 45 -8.76 23.00 10.88
CA LEU A 45 -9.89 23.50 10.08
C LEU A 45 -10.97 22.42 9.96
N GLU A 46 -12.24 22.83 9.89
CA GLU A 46 -13.38 21.90 9.73
C GLU A 46 -13.28 21.07 8.44
N ARG A 47 -12.82 21.69 7.35
CA ARG A 47 -12.48 21.03 6.09
C ARG A 47 -11.28 21.71 5.44
N LYS A 48 -10.57 20.98 4.59
CA LYS A 48 -9.37 21.39 3.85
C LYS A 48 -9.67 21.60 2.37
N ASN A 49 -10.79 22.26 2.06
CA ASN A 49 -11.13 22.63 0.70
C ASN A 49 -10.41 23.94 0.26
N GLY A 50 -10.59 24.36 -0.99
CA GLY A 50 -9.88 25.51 -1.53
C GLY A 50 -10.20 26.83 -0.80
N TRP A 51 -11.43 26.99 -0.31
CA TRP A 51 -11.88 28.18 0.38
C TRP A 51 -11.27 28.29 1.78
N GLN A 52 -11.42 27.25 2.60
CA GLN A 52 -10.93 27.26 3.99
C GLN A 52 -9.40 27.33 4.05
N LEU A 53 -8.70 26.72 3.08
CA LEU A 53 -7.26 26.85 2.97
C LEU A 53 -6.83 28.26 2.55
N ALA A 54 -7.64 28.96 1.75
CA ALA A 54 -7.38 30.34 1.37
C ALA A 54 -7.62 31.30 2.55
N GLU A 55 -8.73 31.14 3.27
CA GLU A 55 -9.02 31.91 4.49
C GLU A 55 -7.93 31.71 5.56
N ALA A 56 -7.51 30.46 5.79
CA ALA A 56 -6.42 30.15 6.71
C ALA A 56 -5.07 30.74 6.28
N ALA A 57 -4.88 31.00 4.98
CA ALA A 57 -3.71 31.68 4.43
C ALA A 57 -3.84 33.21 4.45
N GLY A 58 -5.00 33.76 4.85
CA GLY A 58 -5.28 35.20 4.86
C GLY A 58 -5.70 35.78 3.51
N ASP A 59 -6.09 34.94 2.54
CA ASP A 59 -6.60 35.41 1.25
C ASP A 59 -8.08 35.82 1.35
N ALA A 60 -8.49 36.80 0.56
CA ALA A 60 -9.89 37.21 0.44
C ALA A 60 -10.73 36.27 -0.46
N ALA A 61 -10.08 35.42 -1.26
CA ALA A 61 -10.71 34.57 -2.28
C ALA A 61 -9.90 33.29 -2.51
N PRO A 62 -10.52 32.19 -2.99
CA PRO A 62 -9.87 30.89 -3.19
C PRO A 62 -8.96 30.86 -4.43
N ASP A 63 -8.98 31.90 -5.26
CA ASP A 63 -8.31 31.94 -6.56
C ASP A 63 -6.81 31.66 -6.43
N GLY A 64 -6.14 32.21 -5.41
CA GLY A 64 -4.71 31.96 -5.17
C GLY A 64 -4.39 30.49 -4.89
N VAL A 65 -5.25 29.79 -4.15
CA VAL A 65 -5.11 28.34 -3.89
C VAL A 65 -5.42 27.54 -5.16
N GLN A 66 -6.46 27.92 -5.90
CA GLN A 66 -6.81 27.27 -7.17
C GLN A 66 -5.70 27.44 -8.21
N ASP A 67 -5.14 28.64 -8.34
CA ASP A 67 -4.00 28.97 -9.19
C ASP A 67 -2.76 28.15 -8.83
N PHE A 68 -2.47 28.04 -7.54
CA PHE A 68 -1.32 27.29 -7.05
C PHE A 68 -1.39 25.81 -7.43
N LEU A 69 -2.56 25.20 -7.28
CA LEU A 69 -2.76 23.79 -7.61
C LEU A 69 -2.91 23.56 -9.12
N SER A 70 -3.51 24.48 -9.88
CA SER A 70 -3.84 24.21 -11.28
C SER A 70 -2.88 24.82 -12.30
N ARG A 71 -2.46 26.08 -12.13
CA ARG A 71 -1.82 26.89 -13.18
C ARG A 71 -0.35 27.23 -12.89
N THR A 72 0.00 27.42 -11.63
CA THR A 72 1.37 27.77 -11.21
C THR A 72 2.34 26.67 -11.65
N ARG A 73 3.53 27.01 -12.14
CA ARG A 73 4.53 26.01 -12.59
C ARG A 73 5.37 25.49 -11.43
N TRP A 74 5.19 24.21 -11.11
CA TRP A 74 6.04 23.41 -10.22
C TRP A 74 5.76 21.92 -10.45
N ASP A 75 6.73 21.08 -10.11
CA ASP A 75 6.73 19.65 -10.39
C ASP A 75 6.26 18.83 -9.17
N ALA A 76 5.11 18.18 -9.30
CA ALA A 76 4.52 17.37 -8.24
C ALA A 76 5.23 16.02 -8.03
N ASP A 77 5.98 15.55 -9.03
CA ASP A 77 6.78 14.33 -8.96
C ASP A 77 8.13 14.61 -8.32
N ALA A 78 8.72 15.77 -8.56
CA ALA A 78 9.92 16.18 -7.83
C ALA A 78 9.63 16.37 -6.33
N VAL A 79 8.49 16.96 -5.95
CA VAL A 79 8.08 17.07 -4.54
C VAL A 79 7.74 15.70 -3.94
N ARG A 80 7.21 14.76 -4.74
CA ARG A 80 7.04 13.35 -4.31
C ARG A 80 8.38 12.71 -3.97
N ASP A 81 9.42 12.98 -4.76
CA ASP A 81 10.75 12.43 -4.51
C ASP A 81 11.37 13.04 -3.23
N ASP A 82 11.15 14.33 -2.98
CA ASP A 82 11.55 14.99 -1.71
C ASP A 82 10.78 14.40 -0.50
N LEU A 83 9.48 14.13 -0.65
CA LEU A 83 8.65 13.42 0.33
C LEU A 83 9.20 12.02 0.64
N ARG A 84 9.54 11.25 -0.41
CA ARG A 84 10.10 9.89 -0.25
C ARG A 84 11.42 9.94 0.50
N ALA A 85 12.30 10.90 0.17
CA ALA A 85 13.55 11.12 0.88
C ALA A 85 13.31 11.50 2.35
N TYR A 86 12.34 12.39 2.62
CA TYR A 86 11.96 12.78 3.97
C TYR A 86 11.51 11.57 4.81
N VAL A 87 10.67 10.70 4.25
CA VAL A 87 10.22 9.47 4.94
C VAL A 87 11.37 8.50 5.17
N ALA A 88 12.26 8.31 4.20
CA ALA A 88 13.42 7.43 4.36
C ALA A 88 14.36 7.92 5.48
N GLU A 89 14.56 9.23 5.60
CA GLU A 89 15.39 9.85 6.62
C GLU A 89 14.75 9.77 8.02
N HIS A 90 13.47 10.10 8.12
CA HIS A 90 12.80 10.23 9.42
C HIS A 90 12.23 8.91 9.93
N LEU A 91 11.75 8.04 9.05
CA LEU A 91 11.07 6.79 9.42
C LEU A 91 11.85 5.53 8.98
N GLY A 92 13.02 5.71 8.36
CA GLY A 92 13.84 4.64 7.78
C GLY A 92 14.04 3.43 8.69
N ASP A 93 13.70 2.27 8.15
CA ASP A 93 13.79 0.97 8.79
C ASP A 93 14.15 -0.08 7.74
N PRO A 94 15.32 -0.74 7.82
CA PRO A 94 15.69 -1.82 6.91
C PRO A 94 14.64 -2.94 6.85
N GLU A 95 13.88 -3.15 7.93
CA GLU A 95 12.85 -4.17 8.04
C GLU A 95 11.45 -3.69 7.65
N ALA A 96 11.33 -2.49 7.08
CA ALA A 96 10.07 -1.92 6.65
C ALA A 96 9.37 -2.77 5.59
N VAL A 97 8.05 -2.60 5.55
CA VAL A 97 7.15 -3.16 4.55
C VAL A 97 6.64 -2.02 3.67
N LEU A 98 6.86 -2.13 2.36
CA LEU A 98 6.14 -1.31 1.39
C LEU A 98 4.79 -1.94 1.09
N VAL A 99 3.73 -1.15 1.09
CA VAL A 99 2.36 -1.65 0.87
C VAL A 99 1.77 -0.99 -0.37
N LEU A 100 1.41 -1.80 -1.36
CA LEU A 100 0.64 -1.38 -2.53
C LEU A 100 -0.85 -1.48 -2.22
N ASP A 101 -1.57 -0.37 -2.35
CA ASP A 101 -3.01 -0.34 -2.16
C ASP A 101 -3.63 0.86 -2.90
N GLU A 102 -4.95 0.87 -2.96
CA GLU A 102 -5.73 1.90 -3.63
C GLU A 102 -6.71 2.56 -2.68
N THR A 103 -7.05 3.82 -2.97
CA THR A 103 -8.20 4.45 -2.34
C THR A 103 -9.06 5.19 -3.34
N GLY A 104 -10.37 5.15 -3.11
CA GLY A 104 -11.36 5.82 -3.92
C GLY A 104 -11.69 7.20 -3.36
N PHE A 105 -11.87 8.17 -4.25
CA PHE A 105 -12.30 9.54 -3.95
C PHE A 105 -13.65 9.77 -4.61
N LEU A 106 -14.71 9.87 -3.81
CA LEU A 106 -16.07 10.08 -4.33
C LEU A 106 -16.16 11.44 -5.03
N LYS A 107 -16.82 11.46 -6.19
CA LYS A 107 -16.99 12.68 -6.98
C LYS A 107 -18.40 12.75 -7.57
N LYS A 108 -18.88 13.98 -7.76
CA LYS A 108 -20.12 14.27 -8.49
C LYS A 108 -19.76 14.77 -9.89
N GLY A 109 -20.51 14.34 -10.90
CA GLY A 109 -20.27 14.68 -12.31
C GLY A 109 -19.14 13.92 -12.98
N ASP A 110 -18.76 14.35 -14.17
CA ASP A 110 -17.91 13.61 -15.11
C ASP A 110 -16.61 14.35 -15.50
N LYS A 111 -16.42 15.59 -15.05
CA LYS A 111 -15.31 16.46 -15.47
C LYS A 111 -13.99 16.25 -14.72
N SER A 112 -13.98 15.53 -13.61
CA SER A 112 -12.75 15.30 -12.83
C SER A 112 -11.89 14.22 -13.47
N ALA A 113 -10.59 14.45 -13.65
CA ALA A 113 -9.66 13.52 -14.29
C ALA A 113 -9.83 12.08 -13.77
N GLY A 114 -10.02 11.10 -14.66
CA GLY A 114 -10.14 9.69 -14.29
C GLY A 114 -11.40 9.30 -13.49
N VAL A 115 -12.36 10.22 -13.26
CA VAL A 115 -13.59 9.88 -12.52
C VAL A 115 -14.41 8.86 -13.30
N GLN A 116 -14.98 7.86 -12.63
CA GLN A 116 -15.90 6.84 -13.15
C GLN A 116 -16.85 6.31 -12.11
N ARG A 117 -17.99 5.77 -12.57
CA ARG A 117 -18.58 4.59 -11.91
C ARG A 117 -17.59 3.41 -11.95
N GLN A 118 -16.98 3.14 -10.81
CA GLN A 118 -16.07 2.01 -10.59
C GLN A 118 -16.14 1.57 -9.14
N TYR A 119 -15.67 0.36 -8.84
CA TYR A 119 -15.64 -0.11 -7.45
C TYR A 119 -14.75 0.81 -6.61
N SER A 120 -15.33 1.39 -5.56
CA SER A 120 -14.61 2.18 -4.57
C SER A 120 -14.46 1.33 -3.32
N GLY A 121 -13.22 0.96 -2.97
CA GLY A 121 -12.94 0.25 -1.72
C GLY A 121 -13.45 1.02 -0.49
N THR A 122 -13.37 2.35 -0.53
CA THR A 122 -13.88 3.20 0.56
C THR A 122 -15.41 3.19 0.68
N ALA A 123 -16.14 3.11 -0.43
CA ALA A 123 -17.61 3.08 -0.39
C ALA A 123 -18.19 1.65 -0.33
N GLY A 124 -17.34 0.62 -0.47
CA GLY A 124 -17.75 -0.79 -0.52
C GLY A 124 -18.64 -1.16 -1.70
N ARG A 125 -18.81 -0.25 -2.67
CA ARG A 125 -19.76 -0.39 -3.79
C ARG A 125 -19.29 0.35 -5.03
N ILE A 126 -19.97 0.12 -6.15
CA ILE A 126 -19.71 0.82 -7.40
C ILE A 126 -20.27 2.24 -7.29
N GLU A 127 -19.38 3.22 -7.31
CA GLU A 127 -19.72 4.63 -7.19
C GLU A 127 -18.96 5.48 -8.19
N ASN A 128 -19.46 6.68 -8.44
CA ASN A 128 -18.73 7.66 -9.21
C ASN A 128 -17.55 8.21 -8.40
N CYS A 129 -16.34 7.79 -8.73
CA CYS A 129 -15.13 8.11 -7.99
C CYS A 129 -13.88 8.16 -8.89
N GLN A 130 -12.86 8.86 -8.41
CA GLN A 130 -11.48 8.71 -8.86
C GLN A 130 -10.82 7.60 -8.03
N VAL A 131 -9.84 6.90 -8.59
CA VAL A 131 -9.07 5.88 -7.86
C VAL A 131 -7.60 6.26 -7.91
N GLY A 132 -7.00 6.50 -6.74
CA GLY A 132 -5.55 6.65 -6.63
C GLY A 132 -4.90 5.33 -6.21
N VAL A 133 -3.83 4.95 -6.89
CA VAL A 133 -2.89 3.92 -6.46
C VAL A 133 -1.84 4.59 -5.58
N PHE A 134 -1.46 3.94 -4.48
CA PHE A 134 -0.49 4.48 -3.53
C PHE A 134 0.53 3.43 -3.12
N LEU A 135 1.73 3.91 -2.81
CA LEU A 135 2.76 3.14 -2.13
C LEU A 135 2.90 3.67 -0.71
N GLY A 136 2.57 2.85 0.27
CA GLY A 136 2.83 3.13 1.67
C GLY A 136 4.14 2.57 2.17
N TYR A 137 4.68 3.24 3.17
CA TYR A 137 5.82 2.84 3.95
C TYR A 137 5.36 2.52 5.37
N ALA A 138 5.69 1.33 5.88
CA ALA A 138 5.40 0.94 7.25
C ALA A 138 6.64 0.30 7.90
N GLY A 139 7.21 0.99 8.89
CA GLY A 139 8.34 0.54 9.68
C GLY A 139 8.05 0.62 11.18
N ARG A 140 9.02 0.25 12.02
CA ARG A 140 8.90 0.35 13.48
C ARG A 140 8.72 1.78 14.00
N HIS A 141 9.17 2.76 13.20
CA HIS A 141 9.18 4.18 13.57
C HIS A 141 7.93 4.94 13.15
N GLY A 142 7.06 4.34 12.34
CA GLY A 142 5.86 4.98 11.85
C GLY A 142 5.46 4.50 10.46
N ARG A 143 4.45 5.16 9.92
CA ARG A 143 3.89 4.89 8.59
C ARG A 143 3.61 6.18 7.84
N ALA A 144 3.78 6.16 6.53
CA ALA A 144 3.49 7.27 5.64
C ALA A 144 3.21 6.79 4.22
N LEU A 145 2.54 7.61 3.41
CA LEU A 145 2.46 7.41 1.96
C LEU A 145 3.68 8.05 1.30
N ILE A 146 4.35 7.32 0.39
CA ILE A 146 5.59 7.77 -0.26
C ILE A 146 5.48 7.93 -1.78
N ASP A 147 4.44 7.38 -2.39
CA ASP A 147 4.18 7.50 -3.82
C ASP A 147 2.67 7.44 -4.11
N ARG A 148 2.26 8.00 -5.27
CA ARG A 148 0.87 8.04 -5.73
C ARG A 148 0.81 8.06 -7.26
N ALA A 149 -0.29 7.57 -7.80
CA ALA A 149 -0.67 7.79 -9.18
C ALA A 149 -2.18 7.74 -9.32
N LEU A 150 -2.74 8.61 -10.16
CA LEU A 150 -4.15 8.54 -10.51
C LEU A 150 -4.37 7.43 -11.54
N TYR A 151 -5.23 6.46 -11.23
CA TYR A 151 -5.61 5.44 -12.21
C TYR A 151 -6.51 6.07 -13.27
N LEU A 152 -6.05 6.04 -14.53
CA LEU A 152 -6.80 6.51 -15.68
C LEU A 152 -7.50 5.34 -16.38
N PRO A 153 -8.83 5.25 -16.32
CA PRO A 153 -9.59 4.17 -16.95
C PRO A 153 -9.56 4.25 -18.47
N GLY A 154 -9.67 3.10 -19.15
CA GLY A 154 -9.56 3.02 -20.61
C GLY A 154 -10.59 3.83 -21.41
N ARG A 155 -11.72 4.22 -20.80
CA ARG A 155 -12.67 5.13 -21.47
C ARG A 155 -12.19 6.59 -21.53
N TRP A 156 -11.31 6.99 -20.61
CA TRP A 156 -10.72 8.33 -20.61
C TRP A 156 -9.64 8.41 -21.69
N THR A 157 -8.76 7.41 -21.77
CA THR A 157 -7.67 7.37 -22.76
C THR A 157 -8.16 7.27 -24.21
N ARG A 158 -9.46 7.05 -24.44
CA ARG A 158 -10.10 7.05 -25.78
C ARG A 158 -10.81 8.36 -26.12
N ASP A 159 -10.84 9.32 -25.20
CA ASP A 159 -11.54 10.60 -25.34
C ASP A 159 -10.53 11.74 -25.17
N ALA A 160 -9.85 12.09 -26.26
CA ALA A 160 -8.79 13.10 -26.26
C ALA A 160 -9.31 14.48 -25.83
N ALA A 161 -10.52 14.87 -26.24
CA ALA A 161 -11.12 16.15 -25.86
C ALA A 161 -11.36 16.23 -24.35
N ARG A 162 -11.85 15.14 -23.74
CA ARG A 162 -12.03 15.06 -22.29
C ARG A 162 -10.70 15.02 -21.54
N CYS A 163 -9.70 14.31 -22.06
CA CYS A 163 -8.34 14.33 -21.51
C CYS A 163 -7.76 15.74 -21.50
N ALA A 164 -7.82 16.44 -22.63
CA ALA A 164 -7.35 17.82 -22.74
C ALA A 164 -8.09 18.76 -21.77
N ALA A 165 -9.42 18.66 -21.69
CA ALA A 165 -10.23 19.46 -20.76
C ALA A 165 -9.88 19.23 -19.28
N ALA A 166 -9.42 18.02 -18.93
CA ALA A 166 -8.94 17.69 -17.59
C ALA A 166 -7.42 17.89 -17.40
N GLY A 167 -6.71 18.38 -18.42
CA GLY A 167 -5.26 18.59 -18.39
C GLY A 167 -4.44 17.31 -18.24
N ILE A 168 -4.97 16.18 -18.73
CA ILE A 168 -4.25 14.91 -18.80
C ILE A 168 -3.20 15.00 -19.92
N PRO A 169 -1.95 14.53 -19.71
CA PRO A 169 -0.92 14.53 -20.75
C PRO A 169 -1.36 13.79 -22.02
N ASP A 170 -0.95 14.30 -23.19
CA ASP A 170 -1.34 13.73 -24.49
C ASP A 170 -0.81 12.30 -24.71
N ASP A 171 0.30 11.96 -24.05
CA ASP A 171 0.94 10.63 -24.08
C ASP A 171 0.39 9.68 -23.01
N ALA A 172 -0.64 10.07 -22.25
CA ALA A 172 -1.23 9.25 -21.20
C ALA A 172 -1.92 8.00 -21.80
N ALA A 173 -1.21 6.87 -21.75
CA ALA A 173 -1.73 5.57 -22.16
C ALA A 173 -2.49 4.86 -21.03
N LEU A 174 -3.34 3.90 -21.40
CA LEU A 174 -4.01 3.02 -20.44
C LEU A 174 -2.97 2.20 -19.67
N THR A 175 -2.83 2.51 -18.38
CA THR A 175 -1.91 1.85 -17.47
C THR A 175 -2.70 1.16 -16.37
N THR A 176 -2.51 -0.14 -16.20
CA THR A 176 -3.22 -0.90 -15.16
C THR A 176 -2.70 -0.53 -13.77
N LYS A 177 -3.51 -0.75 -12.74
CA LYS A 177 -3.11 -0.48 -11.36
C LYS A 177 -1.84 -1.25 -10.95
N PRO A 178 -1.66 -2.54 -11.31
CA PRO A 178 -0.39 -3.22 -11.08
C PRO A 178 0.82 -2.59 -11.80
N GLN A 179 0.64 -2.08 -13.02
CA GLN A 179 1.71 -1.37 -13.72
C GLN A 179 2.09 -0.06 -13.01
N LEU A 180 1.09 0.69 -12.51
CA LEU A 180 1.34 1.88 -11.67
C LEU A 180 2.08 1.49 -10.38
N GLY A 181 1.65 0.43 -9.71
CA GLY A 181 2.31 -0.07 -8.49
C GLY A 181 3.74 -0.54 -8.74
N LEU A 182 3.99 -1.23 -9.86
CA LEU A 182 5.34 -1.63 -10.26
C LEU A 182 6.25 -0.42 -10.48
N ALA A 183 5.76 0.61 -11.18
CA ALA A 183 6.52 1.84 -11.39
C ALA A 183 6.86 2.56 -10.07
N MET A 184 5.96 2.54 -9.07
CA MET A 184 6.24 3.08 -7.73
C MET A 184 7.32 2.28 -7.01
N LEU A 185 7.26 0.94 -7.09
CA LEU A 185 8.29 0.07 -6.51
C LEU A 185 9.66 0.31 -7.16
N ASP A 186 9.69 0.47 -8.48
CA ASP A 186 10.92 0.78 -9.23
C ASP A 186 11.53 2.10 -8.77
N ARG A 187 10.74 3.17 -8.66
CA ARG A 187 11.21 4.45 -8.12
C ARG A 187 11.71 4.33 -6.68
N ALA A 188 11.03 3.58 -5.81
CA ALA A 188 11.45 3.37 -4.43
C ALA A 188 12.78 2.60 -4.34
N LEU A 189 12.97 1.59 -5.20
CA LEU A 189 14.21 0.83 -5.30
C LEU A 189 15.37 1.68 -5.84
N GLU A 190 15.13 2.45 -6.90
CA GLU A 190 16.13 3.36 -7.51
C GLU A 190 16.56 4.46 -6.56
N ALA A 191 15.63 4.98 -5.75
CA ALA A 191 15.93 5.97 -4.72
C ALA A 191 16.57 5.39 -3.46
N GLY A 192 16.80 4.07 -3.39
CA GLY A 192 17.44 3.44 -2.24
C GLY A 192 16.63 3.49 -0.95
N VAL A 193 15.28 3.52 -1.03
CA VAL A 193 14.43 3.50 0.16
C VAL A 193 14.73 2.24 0.99
N PRO A 194 14.95 2.35 2.31
CA PRO A 194 15.22 1.19 3.15
C PRO A 194 13.94 0.39 3.40
N PHE A 195 13.88 -0.84 2.88
CA PHE A 195 12.82 -1.82 3.16
C PHE A 195 13.30 -3.25 2.86
N ALA A 196 12.66 -4.23 3.50
CA ALA A 196 12.92 -5.65 3.27
C ALA A 196 11.74 -6.36 2.61
N TRP A 197 10.52 -5.84 2.78
CA TRP A 197 9.29 -6.54 2.42
C TRP A 197 8.35 -5.71 1.57
N VAL A 198 7.55 -6.38 0.74
CA VAL A 198 6.40 -5.79 0.04
C VAL A 198 5.13 -6.58 0.35
N ALA A 199 4.04 -5.87 0.59
CA ALA A 199 2.70 -6.42 0.73
C ALA A 199 1.73 -5.73 -0.23
N GLY A 200 0.64 -6.40 -0.57
CA GLY A 200 -0.37 -5.89 -1.49
C GLY A 200 -1.57 -6.83 -1.54
N ASP A 201 -2.68 -6.32 -2.06
CA ASP A 201 -3.89 -7.11 -2.27
C ASP A 201 -3.77 -8.06 -3.48
N SER A 202 -4.89 -8.68 -3.87
CA SER A 202 -4.95 -9.62 -4.99
C SER A 202 -4.75 -8.99 -6.37
N VAL A 203 -5.01 -7.69 -6.53
CA VAL A 203 -4.76 -6.97 -7.79
C VAL A 203 -3.26 -6.95 -8.06
N TYR A 204 -2.45 -6.63 -7.04
CA TYR A 204 -0.99 -6.63 -7.15
C TYR A 204 -0.40 -8.02 -7.09
N GLY A 205 -0.92 -8.88 -6.20
CA GLY A 205 -0.36 -10.21 -5.99
C GLY A 205 -0.62 -11.17 -7.14
N ALA A 206 -1.63 -10.95 -7.99
CA ALA A 206 -1.83 -11.71 -9.22
C ALA A 206 -0.82 -11.34 -10.32
N ASP A 207 -0.27 -10.12 -10.30
CA ASP A 207 0.66 -9.65 -11.32
C ASP A 207 2.07 -10.29 -11.17
N HIS A 208 2.44 -11.11 -12.14
CA HIS A 208 3.72 -11.83 -12.13
C HIS A 208 4.94 -10.91 -12.33
N ARG A 209 4.76 -9.73 -12.96
CA ARG A 209 5.86 -8.78 -13.22
C ARG A 209 6.31 -8.15 -11.91
N ILE A 210 5.37 -7.80 -11.02
CA ILE A 210 5.68 -7.36 -9.65
C ILE A 210 6.50 -8.43 -8.92
N ARG A 211 6.02 -9.67 -8.89
CA ARG A 211 6.71 -10.78 -8.20
C ARG A 211 8.13 -10.99 -8.72
N ARG A 212 8.29 -11.13 -10.05
CA ARG A 212 9.62 -11.31 -10.66
C ARG A 212 10.55 -10.12 -10.42
N ARG A 213 10.03 -8.89 -10.40
CA ARG A 213 10.83 -7.71 -10.12
C ARG A 213 11.38 -7.73 -8.69
N LEU A 214 10.56 -8.10 -7.72
CA LEU A 214 10.97 -8.22 -6.31
C LEU A 214 11.95 -9.38 -6.09
N GLU A 215 11.71 -10.52 -6.74
CA GLU A 215 12.63 -11.67 -6.73
C GLU A 215 14.01 -11.27 -7.28
N ALA A 216 14.06 -10.63 -8.45
CA ALA A 216 15.30 -10.18 -9.08
C ALA A 216 16.07 -9.14 -8.23
N ARG A 217 15.37 -8.39 -7.39
CA ARG A 217 15.96 -7.41 -6.45
C ARG A 217 16.14 -7.98 -5.04
N GLN A 218 15.94 -9.29 -4.86
CA GLN A 218 16.08 -9.99 -3.58
C GLN A 218 15.32 -9.29 -2.45
N ARG A 219 14.06 -8.91 -2.73
CA ARG A 219 13.12 -8.36 -1.75
C ARG A 219 12.09 -9.41 -1.37
N GLY A 220 11.79 -9.47 -0.08
CA GLY A 220 10.73 -10.34 0.43
C GLY A 220 9.36 -9.81 0.03
N TYR A 221 8.38 -10.69 -0.14
CA TYR A 221 7.00 -10.27 -0.30
C TYR A 221 6.01 -11.23 0.34
N VAL A 222 4.85 -10.68 0.72
CA VAL A 222 3.63 -11.42 1.04
C VAL A 222 2.47 -10.72 0.35
N LEU A 223 2.10 -11.24 -0.83
CA LEU A 223 1.08 -10.63 -1.68
C LEU A 223 -0.18 -11.49 -1.68
N ALA A 224 -1.33 -10.90 -1.39
CA ALA A 224 -2.59 -11.63 -1.43
C ALA A 224 -2.90 -12.07 -2.87
N VAL A 225 -3.64 -13.17 -3.03
CA VAL A 225 -4.09 -13.66 -4.33
C VAL A 225 -5.49 -14.25 -4.20
N THR A 226 -6.22 -14.33 -5.31
CA THR A 226 -7.53 -15.01 -5.33
C THR A 226 -7.35 -16.53 -5.24
N SER A 227 -8.41 -17.24 -4.87
CA SER A 227 -8.40 -18.71 -4.75
C SER A 227 -8.08 -19.41 -6.09
N GLY A 228 -8.49 -18.78 -7.20
CA GLY A 228 -8.22 -19.21 -8.57
C GLY A 228 -6.81 -18.88 -9.10
N GLN A 229 -5.99 -18.13 -8.35
CA GLN A 229 -4.60 -17.89 -8.75
C GLN A 229 -3.88 -19.22 -8.93
N ARG A 230 -3.13 -19.37 -10.02
CA ARG A 230 -2.44 -20.64 -10.32
C ARG A 230 -0.99 -20.61 -9.87
N LEU A 231 -0.55 -21.71 -9.27
CA LEU A 231 0.85 -22.10 -9.11
C LEU A 231 1.13 -23.27 -10.05
N GLY A 232 1.88 -23.01 -11.12
CA GLY A 232 1.93 -23.90 -12.28
C GLY A 232 0.53 -24.06 -12.88
N PHE A 233 0.07 -25.29 -13.02
CA PHE A 233 -1.27 -25.60 -13.55
C PHE A 233 -2.32 -25.82 -12.45
N VAL A 234 -2.05 -25.50 -11.19
CA VAL A 234 -2.97 -25.82 -10.08
C VAL A 234 -3.43 -24.53 -9.39
N PRO A 235 -4.75 -24.27 -9.28
CA PRO A 235 -5.30 -23.19 -8.45
C PRO A 235 -4.83 -23.31 -7.00
N VAL A 236 -4.55 -22.19 -6.34
CA VAL A 236 -4.03 -22.17 -4.96
C VAL A 236 -5.02 -22.77 -3.95
N GLU A 237 -6.32 -22.70 -4.20
CA GLU A 237 -7.33 -23.36 -3.35
C GLU A 237 -7.16 -24.88 -3.31
N ASN A 238 -6.76 -25.50 -4.43
CA ASN A 238 -6.53 -26.95 -4.49
C ASN A 238 -5.28 -27.37 -3.71
N TRP A 239 -4.40 -26.43 -3.33
CA TRP A 239 -3.28 -26.73 -2.45
C TRP A 239 -3.71 -26.94 -1.00
N LEU A 240 -4.93 -26.56 -0.59
CA LEU A 240 -5.44 -26.79 0.75
C LEU A 240 -5.43 -28.27 1.15
N ALA A 241 -5.65 -29.17 0.19
CA ALA A 241 -5.59 -30.61 0.42
C ALA A 241 -4.20 -31.11 0.89
N LYS A 242 -3.15 -30.28 0.73
CA LYS A 242 -1.78 -30.56 1.19
C LYS A 242 -1.51 -30.05 2.60
N VAL A 243 -2.42 -29.27 3.20
CA VAL A 243 -2.27 -28.80 4.59
C VAL A 243 -2.55 -29.96 5.53
N PRO A 244 -1.59 -30.37 6.38
CA PRO A 244 -1.85 -31.39 7.40
C PRO A 244 -2.94 -30.95 8.38
N ALA A 245 -3.61 -31.90 9.03
CA ALA A 245 -4.66 -31.60 10.00
C ALA A 245 -4.16 -30.70 11.17
N ASP A 246 -2.92 -30.90 11.60
CA ASP A 246 -2.21 -30.12 12.62
C ASP A 246 -1.37 -28.96 12.03
N GLY A 247 -1.47 -28.71 10.72
CA GLY A 247 -0.70 -27.72 9.99
C GLY A 247 -1.11 -26.27 10.22
N TRP A 248 -2.20 -26.05 10.95
CA TRP A 248 -2.75 -24.72 11.25
C TRP A 248 -2.21 -24.19 12.57
N ARG A 249 -1.68 -22.96 12.55
CA ARG A 249 -1.18 -22.26 13.74
C ARG A 249 -1.92 -20.96 13.96
N ARG A 250 -2.43 -20.76 15.18
CA ARG A 250 -3.07 -19.51 15.58
C ARG A 250 -2.03 -18.44 15.84
N LEU A 251 -2.07 -17.35 15.08
CA LEU A 251 -1.10 -16.26 15.17
C LEU A 251 -1.77 -14.89 15.08
N ARG A 252 -1.11 -13.89 15.66
CA ARG A 252 -1.54 -12.49 15.65
C ARG A 252 -1.04 -11.79 14.39
N ALA A 253 -1.96 -11.24 13.59
CA ALA A 253 -1.67 -10.48 12.37
C ALA A 253 -1.71 -8.95 12.61
N GLY A 254 -1.22 -8.53 13.78
CA GLY A 254 -1.24 -7.15 14.25
C GLY A 254 -2.45 -6.78 15.11
N GLU A 255 -2.44 -5.54 15.60
CA GLU A 255 -3.54 -4.97 16.38
C GLU A 255 -4.73 -4.60 15.47
N GLY A 256 -5.95 -4.73 15.99
CA GLY A 256 -7.18 -4.27 15.37
C GLY A 256 -8.00 -3.40 16.32
N ALA A 257 -9.05 -2.74 15.82
CA ALA A 257 -9.89 -1.85 16.63
C ALA A 257 -10.58 -2.54 17.83
N LYS A 258 -10.72 -3.88 17.80
CA LYS A 258 -11.30 -4.70 18.87
C LYS A 258 -10.27 -5.59 19.59
N GLY A 259 -8.97 -5.26 19.48
CA GLY A 259 -7.85 -6.04 20.02
C GLY A 259 -7.08 -6.82 18.94
N PRO A 260 -6.16 -7.72 19.35
CA PRO A 260 -5.28 -8.43 18.43
C PRO A 260 -6.05 -9.25 17.40
N ARG A 261 -5.71 -9.12 16.12
CA ARG A 261 -6.33 -9.90 15.05
C ARG A 261 -5.74 -11.30 15.03
N LEU A 262 -6.47 -12.24 15.61
CA LEU A 262 -6.11 -13.66 15.66
C LEU A 262 -6.71 -14.42 14.48
N TYR A 263 -5.85 -15.09 13.72
CA TYR A 263 -6.25 -15.98 12.64
C TYR A 263 -5.49 -17.30 12.73
N ASP A 264 -6.03 -18.34 12.10
CA ASP A 264 -5.30 -19.58 11.90
C ASP A 264 -4.58 -19.52 10.56
N TRP A 265 -3.31 -19.89 10.57
CA TRP A 265 -2.43 -19.81 9.41
C TRP A 265 -1.80 -21.15 9.08
N ALA A 266 -1.73 -21.48 7.80
CA ALA A 266 -0.98 -22.60 7.27
C ALA A 266 0.04 -22.11 6.23
N TYR A 267 1.15 -22.82 6.09
CA TYR A 267 2.20 -22.49 5.14
C TYR A 267 2.63 -23.73 4.35
N LEU A 268 2.59 -23.61 3.03
CA LEU A 268 2.95 -24.68 2.09
C LEU A 268 4.10 -24.20 1.20
N PRO A 269 5.33 -24.69 1.39
CA PRO A 269 6.44 -24.32 0.52
C PRO A 269 6.24 -24.87 -0.90
N TYR A 270 6.73 -24.14 -1.90
CA TYR A 270 6.81 -24.62 -3.28
C TYR A 270 8.15 -24.26 -3.92
N ARG A 271 8.54 -25.00 -4.97
CA ARG A 271 9.83 -24.84 -5.65
C ARG A 271 9.85 -23.60 -6.55
N GLY A 272 11.04 -23.05 -6.78
CA GLY A 272 11.26 -21.93 -7.72
C GLY A 272 12.04 -20.76 -7.15
N ALA A 273 12.35 -20.77 -5.85
CA ALA A 273 13.18 -19.73 -5.23
C ALA A 273 14.67 -19.88 -5.58
N ALA A 274 15.38 -18.76 -5.65
CA ALA A 274 16.84 -18.73 -5.76
C ALA A 274 17.52 -19.27 -4.48
N PRO A 275 18.81 -19.67 -4.53
CA PRO A 275 19.55 -20.08 -3.33
C PRO A 275 19.47 -19.04 -2.20
N GLY A 276 19.25 -19.49 -0.97
CA GLY A 276 19.06 -18.63 0.20
C GLY A 276 17.65 -18.01 0.33
N TRP A 277 16.73 -18.34 -0.58
CA TRP A 277 15.34 -17.87 -0.57
C TRP A 277 14.35 -19.04 -0.58
N ARG A 278 13.13 -18.77 -0.14
CA ARG A 278 12.02 -19.72 -0.11
C ARG A 278 10.76 -19.08 -0.64
N MET A 279 10.05 -19.84 -1.47
CA MET A 279 8.70 -19.50 -1.91
C MET A 279 7.68 -20.40 -1.22
N GLY A 280 6.49 -19.84 -0.96
CA GLY A 280 5.42 -20.60 -0.34
C GLY A 280 4.06 -19.94 -0.48
N LEU A 281 3.02 -20.77 -0.32
CA LEU A 281 1.64 -20.37 -0.20
C LEU A 281 1.32 -20.23 1.29
N LEU A 282 1.01 -19.03 1.72
CA LEU A 282 0.50 -18.74 3.05
C LEU A 282 -1.03 -18.69 2.97
N VAL A 283 -1.71 -19.40 3.85
CA VAL A 283 -3.18 -19.48 3.91
C VAL A 283 -3.63 -18.98 5.27
N ARG A 284 -4.66 -18.14 5.27
CA ARG A 284 -5.31 -17.61 6.47
C ARG A 284 -6.76 -18.06 6.50
N ARG A 285 -7.26 -18.48 7.66
CA ARG A 285 -8.69 -18.62 7.92
C ARG A 285 -9.11 -17.91 9.20
N SER A 286 -10.38 -17.54 9.26
CA SER A 286 -11.01 -17.08 10.50
C SER A 286 -11.27 -18.26 11.44
N PRO A 287 -10.89 -18.19 12.73
CA PRO A 287 -11.28 -19.20 13.72
C PRO A 287 -12.79 -19.39 13.83
N ALA A 288 -13.56 -18.31 13.65
CA ALA A 288 -15.02 -18.33 13.74
C ALA A 288 -15.69 -18.77 12.43
N LYS A 289 -14.99 -18.66 11.29
CA LYS A 289 -15.46 -19.05 9.96
C LYS A 289 -14.33 -19.75 9.21
N PRO A 290 -14.06 -21.03 9.49
CA PRO A 290 -12.90 -21.74 8.94
C PRO A 290 -12.86 -21.83 7.41
N ASP A 291 -14.02 -21.72 6.76
CA ASP A 291 -14.14 -21.74 5.29
C ASP A 291 -13.86 -20.38 4.64
N ASP A 292 -13.79 -19.30 5.44
CA ASP A 292 -13.40 -17.97 4.96
C ASP A 292 -11.88 -17.87 4.85
N LEU A 293 -11.39 -18.21 3.66
CA LEU A 293 -9.98 -18.37 3.35
C LEU A 293 -9.42 -17.18 2.58
N ALA A 294 -8.21 -16.77 2.96
CA ALA A 294 -7.39 -15.85 2.19
C ALA A 294 -6.03 -16.48 1.88
N PHE A 295 -5.58 -16.27 0.64
CA PHE A 295 -4.35 -16.87 0.11
C PHE A 295 -3.32 -15.79 -0.16
N TYR A 296 -2.04 -16.10 0.09
CA TYR A 296 -0.93 -15.19 -0.17
C TYR A 296 0.24 -15.95 -0.78
N LEU A 297 0.82 -15.39 -1.83
CA LEU A 297 2.11 -15.85 -2.34
C LEU A 297 3.23 -15.17 -1.56
N THR A 298 4.24 -15.95 -1.20
CA THR A 298 5.38 -15.47 -0.43
C THR A 298 6.71 -15.74 -1.14
N HIS A 299 7.63 -14.80 -0.99
CA HIS A 299 9.06 -14.95 -1.28
C HIS A 299 9.81 -14.36 -0.09
N ALA A 300 10.69 -15.16 0.53
CA ALA A 300 11.29 -14.81 1.80
C ALA A 300 12.72 -15.37 1.90
N PRO A 301 13.64 -14.70 2.60
CA PRO A 301 14.93 -15.31 2.94
C PRO A 301 14.74 -16.62 3.68
N GLU A 302 15.62 -17.58 3.44
CA GLU A 302 15.62 -18.83 4.18
C GLU A 302 15.79 -18.57 5.70
N GLY A 303 15.11 -19.37 6.52
CA GLY A 303 15.02 -19.15 7.97
C GLY A 303 13.92 -18.18 8.41
N THR A 304 13.24 -17.49 7.48
CA THR A 304 12.08 -16.64 7.84
C THR A 304 10.99 -17.46 8.52
N THR A 305 10.56 -17.02 9.72
CA THR A 305 9.53 -17.70 10.50
C THR A 305 8.12 -17.42 9.97
N LEU A 306 7.18 -18.35 10.23
CA LEU A 306 5.76 -18.14 9.94
C LEU A 306 5.22 -16.87 10.61
N ALA A 307 5.63 -16.59 11.85
CA ALA A 307 5.24 -15.38 12.57
C ALA A 307 5.70 -14.09 11.88
N ARG A 308 6.87 -14.10 11.20
CA ARG A 308 7.33 -12.96 10.41
C ARG A 308 6.48 -12.77 9.16
N LEU A 309 6.16 -13.84 8.42
CA LEU A 309 5.27 -13.77 7.25
C LEU A 309 3.87 -13.25 7.62
N VAL A 310 3.30 -13.74 8.73
CA VAL A 310 2.01 -13.27 9.25
C VAL A 310 2.06 -11.80 9.66
N ARG A 311 3.18 -11.34 10.25
CA ARG A 311 3.36 -9.92 10.55
C ARG A 311 3.36 -9.07 9.29
N VAL A 312 4.10 -9.47 8.25
CA VAL A 312 4.14 -8.76 6.96
C VAL A 312 2.76 -8.72 6.30
N ALA A 313 2.04 -9.84 6.28
CA ALA A 313 0.66 -9.89 5.79
C ALA A 313 -0.27 -8.95 6.59
N GLY A 314 -0.09 -8.92 7.91
CA GLY A 314 -0.82 -8.03 8.82
C GLY A 314 -0.53 -6.55 8.63
N THR A 315 0.69 -6.21 8.18
CA THR A 315 1.09 -4.82 7.88
C THR A 315 0.32 -4.22 6.71
N ARG A 316 -0.30 -5.02 5.84
CA ARG A 316 -1.20 -4.50 4.79
C ARG A 316 -2.24 -3.54 5.38
N TRP A 317 -2.86 -3.89 6.50
CA TRP A 317 -3.83 -3.04 7.19
C TRP A 317 -3.27 -1.72 7.73
N ALA A 318 -1.95 -1.60 7.90
CA ALA A 318 -1.36 -0.34 8.34
C ALA A 318 -1.60 0.77 7.31
N ILE A 319 -1.74 0.44 6.01
CA ILE A 319 -2.07 1.41 4.96
C ILE A 319 -3.49 1.94 5.11
N GLU A 320 -4.47 1.11 5.49
CA GLU A 320 -5.86 1.54 5.66
C GLU A 320 -5.95 2.61 6.75
N GLY A 321 -5.28 2.38 7.89
CA GLY A 321 -5.16 3.40 8.93
C GLY A 321 -4.29 4.60 8.52
N CYS A 322 -3.42 4.48 7.50
CA CYS A 322 -2.69 5.61 6.93
C CYS A 322 -3.62 6.46 6.04
N PHE A 323 -4.51 5.83 5.27
CA PHE A 323 -5.53 6.54 4.50
C PHE A 323 -6.54 7.22 5.41
N GLU A 324 -7.02 6.54 6.46
CA GLU A 324 -7.93 7.14 7.45
C GLU A 324 -7.29 8.37 8.10
N ALA A 325 -6.03 8.26 8.55
CA ALA A 325 -5.30 9.39 9.10
C ALA A 325 -5.06 10.50 8.08
N ALA A 326 -4.66 10.18 6.85
CA ALA A 326 -4.42 11.19 5.82
C ALA A 326 -5.70 11.93 5.39
N LYS A 327 -6.84 11.23 5.33
CA LYS A 327 -8.14 11.84 5.05
C LYS A 327 -8.58 12.72 6.23
N GLY A 328 -8.55 12.19 7.45
CA GLY A 328 -9.03 12.89 8.64
C GLY A 328 -8.14 14.02 9.17
N GLU A 329 -6.82 13.95 8.99
CA GLU A 329 -5.88 14.91 9.59
C GLU A 329 -5.43 15.99 8.60
N VAL A 330 -5.26 15.62 7.33
CA VAL A 330 -4.68 16.50 6.30
C VAL A 330 -5.52 16.59 5.03
N GLY A 331 -6.78 16.15 5.08
CA GLY A 331 -7.78 16.39 4.04
C GLY A 331 -7.44 15.75 2.69
N LEU A 332 -6.81 14.57 2.67
CA LEU A 332 -6.42 13.86 1.44
C LEU A 332 -7.56 13.71 0.41
N ASP A 333 -8.82 13.67 0.85
CA ASP A 333 -10.02 13.54 0.02
C ASP A 333 -10.95 14.77 0.02
N GLU A 334 -10.53 15.88 0.63
CA GLU A 334 -11.35 17.09 0.80
C GLU A 334 -11.12 18.14 -0.30
N TYR A 335 -10.38 17.77 -1.34
CA TYR A 335 -10.06 18.66 -2.46
C TYR A 335 -11.19 18.83 -3.47
N GLU A 336 -11.19 20.00 -4.11
CA GLU A 336 -12.13 20.39 -5.16
C GLU A 336 -11.49 20.46 -6.56
N VAL A 337 -10.19 20.13 -6.66
CA VAL A 337 -9.46 20.09 -7.94
C VAL A 337 -10.06 19.04 -8.89
N ARG A 338 -10.09 19.39 -10.18
CA ARG A 338 -10.63 18.55 -11.26
C ARG A 338 -9.57 18.11 -12.26
N SER A 339 -8.48 18.86 -12.39
CA SER A 339 -7.43 18.56 -13.36
C SER A 339 -6.48 17.47 -12.87
N TRP A 340 -5.85 16.78 -13.81
CA TRP A 340 -4.80 15.80 -13.57
C TRP A 340 -3.67 16.38 -12.71
N THR A 341 -3.16 17.55 -13.10
CA THR A 341 -2.11 18.28 -12.39
C THR A 341 -2.55 18.70 -10.99
N GLY A 342 -3.77 19.24 -10.86
CA GLY A 342 -4.30 19.66 -9.58
C GLY A 342 -4.41 18.50 -8.60
N TRP A 343 -4.89 17.34 -9.06
CA TRP A 343 -4.97 16.12 -8.24
C TRP A 343 -3.58 15.70 -7.74
N HIS A 344 -2.61 15.57 -8.65
CA HIS A 344 -1.25 15.15 -8.26
C HIS A 344 -0.62 16.13 -7.28
N ARG A 345 -0.87 17.43 -7.41
CA ARG A 345 -0.33 18.45 -6.53
C ARG A 345 -0.93 18.43 -5.14
N HIS A 346 -2.27 18.43 -5.04
CA HIS A 346 -2.94 18.36 -3.74
C HIS A 346 -2.56 17.08 -2.99
N VAL A 347 -2.70 15.92 -3.65
CA VAL A 347 -2.44 14.63 -3.01
C VAL A 347 -0.98 14.54 -2.55
N THR A 348 -0.03 15.12 -3.30
CA THR A 348 1.38 15.14 -2.88
C THR A 348 1.60 15.96 -1.61
N LEU A 349 0.98 17.14 -1.51
CA LEU A 349 1.14 18.04 -0.38
C LEU A 349 0.42 17.49 0.85
N ALA A 350 -0.73 16.85 0.67
CA ALA A 350 -1.42 16.11 1.74
C ALA A 350 -0.55 14.95 2.24
N MET A 351 0.05 14.14 1.36
CA MET A 351 0.99 13.09 1.77
C MET A 351 2.21 13.66 2.51
N LEU A 352 2.74 14.80 2.07
CA LEU A 352 3.86 15.48 2.72
C LEU A 352 3.50 16.00 4.11
N ALA A 353 2.34 16.62 4.27
CA ALA A 353 1.81 17.04 5.57
C ALA A 353 1.59 15.82 6.50
N HIS A 354 1.04 14.72 6.00
CA HIS A 354 0.90 13.49 6.80
C HIS A 354 2.26 12.92 7.22
N ALA A 355 3.25 12.88 6.31
CA ALA A 355 4.59 12.41 6.63
C ALA A 355 5.26 13.27 7.70
N TYR A 356 5.04 14.59 7.66
CA TYR A 356 5.48 15.51 8.71
C TYR A 356 4.88 15.14 10.08
N LEU A 357 3.55 14.93 10.15
CA LEU A 357 2.89 14.48 11.38
C LEU A 357 3.43 13.13 11.88
N ALA A 358 3.71 12.19 10.97
CA ALA A 358 4.29 10.90 11.33
C ALA A 358 5.70 11.05 11.96
N ALA A 359 6.54 11.94 11.40
CA ALA A 359 7.85 12.24 11.96
C ALA A 359 7.75 12.94 13.34
N LEU A 360 6.83 13.89 13.50
CA LEU A 360 6.58 14.53 14.80
C LEU A 360 6.12 13.53 15.87
N ARG A 361 5.24 12.59 15.51
CA ARG A 361 4.80 11.50 16.41
C ARG A 361 5.97 10.64 16.86
N LYS A 362 6.87 10.27 15.92
CA LYS A 362 8.10 9.53 16.25
C LYS A 362 8.97 10.34 17.22
N ALA A 363 9.21 11.62 16.93
CA ALA A 363 10.03 12.49 17.77
C ALA A 363 9.45 12.65 19.18
N ALA A 364 8.13 12.82 19.33
CA ALA A 364 7.46 12.92 20.62
C ALA A 364 7.57 11.63 21.45
N LEU A 365 7.49 10.46 20.80
CA LEU A 365 7.68 9.16 21.45
C LEU A 365 9.15 8.91 21.84
N GLY A 366 10.11 9.48 21.10
CA GLY A 366 11.54 9.38 21.40
C GLY A 366 12.09 10.46 22.35
N GLY A 367 11.42 11.62 22.45
CA GLY A 367 11.90 12.83 23.12
C GLY A 367 11.48 13.02 24.58
N SER A 368 10.73 12.09 25.18
CA SER A 368 10.41 12.12 26.62
C SER A 368 11.33 11.20 27.44
N GLY A 369 12.62 11.53 27.43
CA GLY A 369 13.64 10.93 28.29
C GLY A 369 13.55 11.39 29.75
N ARG A 370 12.45 11.10 30.43
CA ARG A 370 12.44 10.86 31.89
C ARG A 370 11.68 9.55 32.09
N ALA A 371 12.43 8.45 32.11
CA ALA A 371 11.90 7.13 32.35
C ALA A 371 11.13 7.11 33.67
N ARG A 372 9.79 7.15 33.60
CA ARG A 372 8.96 6.69 34.72
C ARG A 372 9.09 5.18 34.77
N PRO A 373 9.49 4.58 35.89
CA PRO A 373 9.60 3.14 35.99
C PRO A 373 8.21 2.56 35.79
N ARG A 374 8.01 1.84 34.67
CA ARG A 374 6.81 1.01 34.51
C ARG A 374 6.86 -0.04 35.62
N ARG A 375 5.96 0.13 36.57
CA ARG A 375 5.65 -0.78 37.66
C ARG A 375 5.62 -2.21 37.11
N ARG A 376 6.58 -3.04 37.53
CA ARG A 376 6.57 -4.48 37.27
C ARG A 376 5.24 -5.04 37.75
N VAL A 377 4.38 -5.47 36.83
CA VAL A 377 3.43 -6.53 37.12
C VAL A 377 4.15 -7.80 36.73
N ALA A 378 4.71 -8.46 37.73
CA ALA A 378 5.31 -9.78 37.56
C ALA A 378 4.20 -10.84 37.43
N ALA A 379 4.52 -11.84 36.59
CA ALA A 379 3.99 -13.20 36.53
C ALA A 379 2.68 -13.43 35.73
N ALA A 380 2.54 -14.47 34.92
CA ALA A 380 3.43 -15.55 34.52
C ALA A 380 3.04 -16.04 33.12
N ASP A 381 4.01 -16.42 32.29
CA ASP A 381 3.99 -17.76 31.69
C ASP A 381 5.34 -18.13 31.09
N ARG A 382 5.90 -19.21 31.63
CA ARG A 382 7.09 -19.88 31.13
C ARG A 382 6.66 -20.73 29.94
N ALA A 383 7.25 -20.49 28.78
CA ALA A 383 7.43 -21.53 27.78
C ALA A 383 8.84 -21.38 27.20
N ARG A 384 9.79 -22.08 27.82
CA ARG A 384 11.03 -22.47 27.15
C ARG A 384 10.63 -23.50 26.09
N GLY A 385 11.00 -23.24 24.85
CA GLY A 385 10.79 -24.14 23.73
C GLY A 385 11.26 -23.43 22.47
N GLU A 386 12.44 -23.81 22.00
CA GLU A 386 13.02 -23.39 20.74
C GLU A 386 11.98 -23.54 19.62
N ALA A 387 11.65 -22.43 18.94
CA ALA A 387 10.65 -22.45 17.88
C ALA A 387 11.18 -23.28 16.71
N PRO A 388 10.48 -24.32 16.24
CA PRO A 388 11.02 -25.20 15.22
C PRO A 388 11.18 -24.42 13.91
N ALA A 389 12.40 -24.47 13.35
CA ALA A 389 12.66 -24.05 11.98
C ALA A 389 11.70 -24.79 11.02
N LEU A 390 11.26 -24.10 9.97
CA LEU A 390 10.44 -24.71 8.90
C LEU A 390 11.22 -25.87 8.27
N ALA A 391 10.83 -27.10 8.59
CA ALA A 391 11.54 -28.32 8.21
C ALA A 391 11.79 -28.40 6.69
N PRO A 392 13.01 -28.77 6.25
CA PRO A 392 13.28 -29.10 4.86
C PRO A 392 12.85 -30.56 4.65
N ARG A 393 11.84 -30.80 3.81
CA ARG A 393 11.61 -32.16 3.30
C ARG A 393 11.41 -32.10 1.80
N LEU A 394 12.41 -32.57 1.07
CA LEU A 394 12.29 -33.26 -0.22
C LEU A 394 13.64 -33.97 -0.49
N GLY A 395 13.71 -35.25 -0.09
CA GLY A 395 14.68 -36.23 -0.62
C GLY A 395 13.99 -37.13 -1.65
N PRO A 396 14.73 -37.73 -2.61
CA PRO A 396 14.17 -38.29 -3.83
C PRO A 396 13.54 -39.68 -3.60
N THR A 397 12.31 -39.87 -4.07
CA THR A 397 11.70 -41.20 -4.17
C THR A 397 12.13 -41.88 -5.47
N THR A 398 12.85 -42.98 -5.32
CA THR A 398 13.19 -43.95 -6.37
C THR A 398 11.91 -44.59 -6.93
N ARG A 399 11.70 -44.49 -8.24
CA ARG A 399 10.67 -45.24 -8.99
C ARG A 399 11.23 -46.62 -9.35
N THR A 400 10.59 -47.67 -8.89
CA THR A 400 10.63 -49.00 -9.53
C THR A 400 9.33 -49.20 -10.28
N GLY A 401 9.45 -49.50 -11.57
CA GLY A 401 8.32 -49.70 -12.47
C GLY A 401 7.79 -51.12 -12.45
N CYS A 402 6.56 -51.28 -12.93
CA CYS A 402 6.13 -52.50 -13.60
C CYS A 402 5.13 -52.13 -14.70
N ARG A 403 5.32 -52.70 -15.89
CA ARG A 403 4.58 -52.46 -17.12
C ARG A 403 3.26 -53.26 -17.15
N ALA A 404 2.21 -52.58 -17.63
CA ALA A 404 1.07 -52.93 -18.51
C ALA A 404 0.64 -54.41 -18.75
N PRO A 405 -0.61 -54.65 -19.20
CA PRO A 405 -0.92 -54.47 -20.62
C PRO A 405 -2.26 -53.79 -20.98
N LEU A 406 -2.31 -53.41 -22.25
CA LEU A 406 -3.35 -52.72 -23.03
C LEU A 406 -4.50 -53.64 -23.46
N VAL A 407 -5.72 -53.09 -23.56
CA VAL A 407 -6.80 -53.37 -24.55
C VAL A 407 -7.69 -52.10 -24.53
N GLY A 408 -8.28 -51.51 -25.56
CA GLY A 408 -8.51 -51.75 -26.99
C GLY A 408 -9.67 -50.81 -27.38
N VAL A 409 -9.54 -50.09 -28.48
CA VAL A 409 -10.35 -48.92 -28.92
C VAL A 409 -11.78 -49.28 -29.32
N ALA A 410 -12.75 -48.37 -29.11
CA ALA A 410 -13.93 -48.23 -29.99
C ALA A 410 -14.55 -46.82 -29.94
N SER A 411 -15.17 -46.45 -31.06
CA SER A 411 -15.39 -45.12 -31.60
C SER A 411 -16.73 -44.46 -31.23
N THR A 412 -16.81 -43.13 -31.39
CA THR A 412 -18.04 -42.31 -31.33
C THR A 412 -19.09 -42.69 -32.38
N PRO A 413 -20.37 -42.39 -32.11
CA PRO A 413 -21.12 -41.60 -33.07
C PRO A 413 -21.97 -40.46 -32.46
N SER A 414 -22.44 -39.63 -33.39
CA SER A 414 -22.99 -38.28 -33.30
C SER A 414 -24.49 -38.16 -32.97
N THR A 415 -24.85 -36.95 -32.52
CA THR A 415 -26.13 -36.21 -32.71
C THR A 415 -27.46 -36.83 -32.25
N THR A 416 -28.16 -36.12 -31.36
CA THR A 416 -29.59 -35.76 -31.52
C THR A 416 -30.05 -34.69 -30.51
N ARG A 417 -30.65 -33.61 -31.04
CA ARG A 417 -31.71 -32.74 -30.44
C ARG A 417 -33.06 -33.50 -30.59
N PRO A 418 -34.29 -33.06 -30.14
CA PRO A 418 -34.81 -31.85 -29.46
C PRO A 418 -35.85 -32.28 -28.35
N PRO A 419 -37.04 -31.65 -28.06
CA PRO A 419 -37.65 -30.31 -28.27
C PRO A 419 -38.09 -29.65 -26.92
N SER A 420 -38.64 -28.44 -26.75
CA SER A 420 -39.21 -27.38 -27.61
C SER A 420 -38.80 -26.01 -27.06
#